data_AF-A0A4X2JXQ4-F1
#
_entry.id   AF-A0A4X2JXQ4-F1
#
_cell.length_a   1.000
_cell.length_b   1.000
_cell.length_c   1.000
_cell.angle_alpha   90.00
_cell.angle_beta   90.00
_cell.angle_gamma   90.00
#
_symmetry.space_group_name_H-M   'P 1'
#
loop_
_entity.id
_entity.type
_entity.pdbx_description
1 polymer ?
#
loop_
_entity_poly.entity_id
_entity_poly.type
_entity_poly.pdbx_seq_one_letter_code
_entity_poly.pdbx_strand_id
1 'polypeptide(L)'
;MAPPEVGALRRKGPSGEAGRISGKDGGAHGRQVRAAAWLVRPAEIFQNTDQLSSGHLVSHTPIPSPLMADSGSGGNRLPLALPPATEEASTSASLGNPSHPHSLQGLLHMAVTACPGDPEPPPEPMTEERRQWLQEAVSAAFRGPREEVEQMKSCLRALGLPTPCTGGEAEQTADQQEREGALELLADLCENMDNAADFCQLSGMHLLVGRYLEAGAEGLRWRAAHLIGTCSQNVAAIQEQVLGLGALRKLLRLLDRDPCDTVRVKALYAISCLVREQEAGLLQFLRLDGFSVLMRAMQRDVVKLKVKSAFLLQNLLVGRPEHKGTLCSMGMVQQLVALIRTEHSPFHEHVLGALCGLVTDFPQGIRECREPELGLEELLRHRCQLLQQHEEYQEELEFCEKLLQMCFSSPTDDSMDR
;
A
#
# COMPACT_ATOMS: atom_id res chain seq x y z
N MET A 1 -43.88 -69.89 -23.77
CA MET A 1 -43.32 -70.44 -22.51
C MET A 1 -43.48 -69.38 -21.42
N ALA A 2 -43.77 -69.79 -20.20
CA ALA A 2 -43.92 -68.96 -18.99
C ALA A 2 -43.91 -69.88 -17.76
N PRO A 3 -43.87 -69.36 -16.52
CA PRO A 3 -42.87 -68.46 -15.90
C PRO A 3 -42.09 -69.33 -14.87
N PRO A 4 -41.98 -69.06 -13.54
CA PRO A 4 -41.70 -67.86 -12.73
C PRO A 4 -40.22 -67.92 -12.21
N GLU A 5 -39.69 -67.52 -11.04
CA GLU A 5 -40.08 -66.91 -9.73
C GLU A 5 -39.06 -65.77 -9.39
N VAL A 6 -39.14 -64.88 -8.39
CA VAL A 6 -39.76 -64.82 -7.02
C VAL A 6 -38.95 -65.54 -5.91
N GLY A 7 -38.86 -64.92 -4.71
CA GLY A 7 -38.12 -65.42 -3.53
C GLY A 7 -36.72 -64.79 -3.35
N ALA A 8 -36.38 -63.91 -2.39
CA ALA A 8 -36.84 -63.60 -1.03
C ALA A 8 -36.31 -64.53 0.10
N LEU A 9 -35.35 -64.03 0.90
CA LEU A 9 -34.92 -64.40 2.28
C LEU A 9 -33.55 -63.69 2.52
N ARG A 10 -33.28 -62.80 3.48
CA ARG A 10 -33.75 -62.49 4.86
C ARG A 10 -33.20 -63.42 5.96
N ARG A 11 -32.08 -63.04 6.61
CA ARG A 11 -31.87 -63.00 8.10
C ARG A 11 -30.40 -62.83 8.53
N LYS A 12 -30.18 -61.97 9.56
CA LYS A 12 -29.04 -61.95 10.53
C LYS A 12 -27.64 -61.64 9.94
N GLY A 13 -26.72 -60.89 10.58
CA GLY A 13 -26.59 -60.43 11.98
C GLY A 13 -25.79 -61.43 12.83
N PRO A 14 -24.86 -61.02 13.74
CA PRO A 14 -25.05 -59.90 14.67
C PRO A 14 -23.80 -59.06 15.05
N SER A 15 -24.00 -58.11 15.98
CA SER A 15 -23.11 -57.65 17.08
C SER A 15 -21.66 -57.19 16.81
N GLY A 16 -21.35 -55.97 17.28
CA GLY A 16 -20.01 -55.41 17.43
C GLY A 16 -20.08 -54.01 18.04
N GLU A 17 -20.33 -53.91 19.35
CA GLU A 17 -20.67 -52.66 20.04
C GLU A 17 -19.53 -52.12 20.91
N ALA A 18 -19.62 -50.83 21.26
CA ALA A 18 -18.71 -50.03 22.10
C ALA A 18 -17.34 -49.64 21.47
N GLY A 19 -16.80 -48.44 21.75
CA GLY A 19 -17.32 -47.40 22.64
C GLY A 19 -16.68 -46.02 22.44
N ARG A 20 -17.25 -45.02 23.13
CA ARG A 20 -16.75 -43.64 23.17
C ARG A 20 -15.45 -43.53 23.97
N ILE A 21 -14.63 -42.52 23.68
CA ILE A 21 -14.00 -41.61 24.65
C ILE A 21 -13.68 -40.29 23.93
N SER A 22 -13.70 -39.18 24.66
CA SER A 22 -13.50 -37.83 24.12
C SER A 22 -12.02 -37.43 24.04
N GLY A 23 -11.67 -36.64 23.02
CA GLY A 23 -10.48 -35.80 22.98
C GLY A 23 -10.88 -34.39 22.58
N LYS A 24 -10.42 -33.37 23.31
CA LYS A 24 -10.83 -31.97 23.15
C LYS A 24 -9.64 -31.09 22.76
N ASP A 25 -9.95 -29.85 22.39
CA ASP A 25 -9.06 -28.68 22.32
C ASP A 25 -7.97 -28.68 21.23
N GLY A 26 -8.21 -27.86 20.21
CA GLY A 26 -7.30 -27.63 19.07
C GLY A 26 -7.82 -26.59 18.07
N GLY A 27 -8.52 -25.53 18.54
CA GLY A 27 -9.42 -24.74 17.69
C GLY A 27 -9.49 -23.22 17.92
N ALA A 28 -8.47 -22.59 18.53
CA ALA A 28 -8.48 -21.14 18.82
C ALA A 28 -7.45 -20.33 18.01
N HIS A 29 -6.17 -20.70 18.06
CA HIS A 29 -5.05 -19.84 17.63
C HIS A 29 -4.92 -19.63 16.11
N GLY A 30 -5.49 -20.50 15.27
CA GLY A 30 -5.36 -20.39 13.80
C GLY A 30 -6.16 -19.25 13.16
N ARG A 31 -7.21 -18.74 13.81
CA ARG A 31 -8.12 -17.73 13.23
C ARG A 31 -7.63 -16.28 13.34
N GLN A 32 -6.74 -15.99 14.28
CA GLN A 32 -6.34 -14.61 14.58
C GLN A 32 -5.12 -14.15 13.76
N VAL A 33 -4.32 -15.08 13.23
CA VAL A 33 -3.14 -14.77 12.40
C VAL A 33 -3.52 -14.38 10.98
N ARG A 34 -4.54 -15.02 10.37
CA ARG A 34 -5.02 -14.69 9.00
C ARG A 34 -5.66 -13.30 8.92
N ALA A 35 -6.15 -12.72 10.02
CA ALA A 35 -6.68 -11.36 10.05
C ALA A 35 -5.62 -10.27 9.77
N ALA A 36 -4.33 -10.60 9.85
CA ALA A 36 -3.23 -9.69 9.51
C ALA A 36 -2.76 -9.78 8.04
N ALA A 37 -3.28 -10.72 7.24
CA ALA A 37 -2.84 -10.94 5.86
C ALA A 37 -3.26 -9.81 4.90
N TRP A 38 -4.34 -9.08 5.23
CA TRP A 38 -4.90 -7.97 4.44
C TRP A 38 -4.00 -6.72 4.32
N LEU A 39 -2.75 -6.81 4.78
CA LEU A 39 -1.71 -5.76 4.69
C LEU A 39 -0.66 -6.09 3.63
N VAL A 40 -1.10 -6.55 2.44
CA VAL A 40 -0.29 -6.44 1.21
C VAL A 40 0.11 -4.97 1.07
N ARG A 41 1.42 -4.68 1.07
CA ARG A 41 1.95 -3.32 1.15
C ARG A 41 1.39 -2.46 0.00
N PRO A 42 0.51 -1.47 0.26
CA PRO A 42 -0.22 -0.79 -0.81
C PRO A 42 0.67 0.03 -1.78
N ALA A 43 1.92 0.26 -1.42
CA ALA A 43 2.94 0.85 -2.30
C ALA A 43 3.27 -0.04 -3.52
N GLU A 44 3.38 -1.36 -3.31
CA GLU A 44 3.95 -2.30 -4.28
C GLU A 44 3.02 -2.49 -5.50
N ILE A 45 1.70 -2.55 -5.28
CA ILE A 45 0.68 -2.57 -6.35
C ILE A 45 0.70 -1.27 -7.18
N PHE A 46 1.10 -0.15 -6.58
CA PHE A 46 1.27 1.10 -7.30
C PHE A 46 2.59 1.19 -8.09
N GLN A 47 3.70 0.67 -7.54
CA GLN A 47 5.05 0.76 -8.11
C GLN A 47 5.42 -0.37 -9.09
N ASN A 48 5.21 -1.64 -8.75
CA ASN A 48 5.78 -2.80 -9.48
C ASN A 48 5.20 -3.09 -10.88
N THR A 49 4.31 -2.24 -11.40
CA THR A 49 3.59 -2.48 -12.66
C THR A 49 4.22 -1.83 -13.90
N ASP A 50 5.38 -1.17 -13.77
CA ASP A 50 6.04 -0.49 -14.89
C ASP A 50 7.17 -1.29 -15.58
N GLN A 51 7.66 -2.38 -14.99
CA GLN A 51 8.77 -3.19 -15.57
C GLN A 51 8.41 -3.93 -16.87
N LEU A 52 7.13 -4.13 -17.19
CA LEU A 52 6.68 -4.92 -18.36
C LEU A 52 6.79 -4.21 -19.72
N SER A 53 7.54 -3.10 -19.82
CA SER A 53 7.59 -2.27 -21.05
C SER A 53 8.95 -2.15 -21.74
N SER A 54 10.04 -2.63 -21.15
CA SER A 54 11.40 -2.48 -21.72
C SER A 54 11.94 -3.78 -22.32
N GLY A 55 11.41 -4.16 -23.48
CA GLY A 55 11.95 -5.27 -24.27
C GLY A 55 13.25 -4.87 -24.99
N HIS A 56 14.39 -5.39 -24.53
CA HIS A 56 15.66 -5.40 -25.29
C HIS A 56 16.34 -6.77 -25.15
N LEU A 57 16.77 -7.34 -26.28
CA LEU A 57 17.47 -8.63 -26.31
C LEU A 57 18.94 -8.46 -25.86
N VAL A 58 19.33 -9.16 -24.80
CA VAL A 58 20.73 -9.56 -24.57
C VAL A 58 20.75 -11.04 -24.18
N SER A 59 21.38 -11.86 -25.00
CA SER A 59 21.48 -13.31 -24.81
C SER A 59 22.81 -13.70 -24.15
N HIS A 60 22.78 -14.40 -23.02
CA HIS A 60 23.95 -15.10 -22.49
C HIS A 60 23.62 -16.50 -21.95
N THR A 61 24.55 -17.43 -22.14
CA THR A 61 24.43 -18.86 -21.86
C THR A 61 25.02 -19.25 -20.49
N PRO A 62 24.47 -20.29 -19.80
CA PRO A 62 24.92 -20.68 -18.46
C PRO A 62 26.02 -21.76 -18.47
N ILE A 63 27.04 -21.59 -17.62
CA ILE A 63 28.03 -22.63 -17.21
C ILE A 63 28.51 -22.31 -15.77
N PRO A 64 29.13 -23.25 -14.99
CA PRO A 64 28.34 -24.03 -14.04
C PRO A 64 28.83 -23.98 -12.58
N SER A 65 28.02 -24.53 -11.67
CA SER A 65 28.35 -24.69 -10.23
C SER A 65 29.33 -25.86 -9.95
N PRO A 66 30.25 -25.73 -8.98
CA PRO A 66 30.99 -26.85 -8.38
C PRO A 66 30.34 -27.39 -7.09
N LEU A 67 30.76 -28.58 -6.65
CA LEU A 67 30.09 -29.40 -5.63
C LEU A 67 30.51 -29.18 -4.16
N MET A 68 29.54 -29.48 -3.30
CA MET A 68 29.56 -30.05 -1.93
C MET A 68 30.86 -30.64 -1.34
N ALA A 69 30.90 -30.62 0.01
CA ALA A 69 31.63 -31.44 1.01
C ALA A 69 32.71 -30.68 1.83
N ASP A 70 32.89 -30.92 3.14
CA ASP A 70 32.03 -31.52 4.19
C ASP A 70 32.57 -31.16 5.62
N SER A 71 31.74 -31.29 6.68
CA SER A 71 32.07 -31.42 8.13
C SER A 71 32.92 -30.32 8.83
N GLY A 72 32.49 -29.83 10.02
CA GLY A 72 33.27 -28.77 10.73
C GLY A 72 33.05 -28.48 12.24
N SER A 73 31.87 -28.71 12.84
CA SER A 73 31.58 -28.59 14.29
C SER A 73 31.68 -27.20 14.98
N GLY A 74 30.70 -26.91 15.86
CA GLY A 74 30.74 -25.83 16.87
C GLY A 74 30.29 -24.43 16.41
N GLY A 75 29.62 -23.62 17.25
CA GLY A 75 29.07 -23.95 18.57
C GLY A 75 28.79 -22.76 19.48
N ASN A 76 27.75 -21.95 19.19
CA ASN A 76 26.83 -21.33 20.18
C ASN A 76 25.89 -20.31 19.54
N ARG A 77 24.58 -20.44 19.80
CA ARG A 77 23.62 -19.32 19.78
C ARG A 77 23.26 -19.02 21.24
N LEU A 78 23.19 -17.76 21.63
CA LEU A 78 22.54 -17.32 22.86
C LEU A 78 21.44 -16.30 22.51
N PRO A 79 20.21 -16.45 23.02
CA PRO A 79 19.11 -15.55 22.72
C PRO A 79 19.10 -14.33 23.66
N LEU A 80 18.58 -13.21 23.14
CA LEU A 80 18.21 -12.04 23.96
C LEU A 80 16.91 -12.34 24.72
N ALA A 81 16.95 -12.24 26.05
CA ALA A 81 15.77 -12.27 26.91
C ALA A 81 15.97 -11.28 28.08
N LEU A 82 15.01 -10.39 28.30
CA LEU A 82 15.00 -9.44 29.41
C LEU A 82 14.31 -10.08 30.63
N PRO A 83 14.88 -10.00 31.85
CA PRO A 83 14.17 -10.34 33.08
C PRO A 83 13.17 -9.23 33.48
N PRO A 84 12.10 -9.56 34.22
CA PRO A 84 11.10 -8.59 34.68
C PRO A 84 11.57 -7.78 35.89
N ALA A 85 10.91 -6.65 36.13
CA ALA A 85 11.16 -5.80 37.30
C ALA A 85 10.55 -6.36 38.59
N THR A 86 11.16 -6.01 39.73
CA THR A 86 10.64 -6.22 41.08
C THR A 86 10.72 -4.91 41.86
N GLU A 87 9.60 -4.46 42.42
CA GLU A 87 9.55 -3.33 43.35
C GLU A 87 10.02 -3.75 44.75
N GLU A 88 10.70 -2.87 45.50
CA GLU A 88 10.42 -2.70 46.94
C GLU A 88 11.04 -1.43 47.58
N ALA A 89 10.40 -0.98 48.66
CA ALA A 89 10.93 -0.21 49.80
C ALA A 89 11.66 1.15 49.57
N SER A 90 10.85 2.20 49.62
CA SER A 90 11.17 3.62 49.86
C SER A 90 12.24 3.95 50.93
N THR A 91 13.08 4.95 50.65
CA THR A 91 13.50 5.98 51.65
C THR A 91 13.56 7.36 51.00
N SER A 92 13.26 8.42 51.75
CA SER A 92 13.08 9.78 51.22
C SER A 92 14.31 10.68 51.42
N ALA A 93 14.95 11.07 50.32
CA ALA A 93 15.92 12.17 50.28
C ALA A 93 15.65 13.07 49.06
N SER A 94 15.13 14.27 49.30
CA SER A 94 14.86 15.26 48.24
C SER A 94 16.12 16.05 47.91
N LEU A 95 16.72 15.83 46.73
CA LEU A 95 17.73 16.71 46.14
C LEU A 95 17.88 16.45 44.63
N GLY A 96 17.56 17.47 43.81
CA GLY A 96 17.96 17.56 42.40
C GLY A 96 17.26 16.60 41.42
N ASN A 97 16.26 17.10 40.67
CA ASN A 97 15.78 16.42 39.47
C ASN A 97 16.86 16.53 38.37
N PRO A 98 17.43 15.43 37.83
CA PRO A 98 18.49 15.52 36.83
C PRO A 98 17.92 15.95 35.47
N SER A 99 18.18 17.21 35.10
CA SER A 99 17.71 17.78 33.83
C SER A 99 18.10 16.91 32.63
N HIS A 100 17.11 16.44 31.87
CA HIS A 100 17.37 15.73 30.63
C HIS A 100 18.23 16.61 29.69
N PRO A 101 19.37 16.11 29.20
CA PRO A 101 20.31 16.94 28.47
C PRO A 101 19.78 17.26 27.07
N HIS A 102 19.38 18.52 26.87
CA HIS A 102 18.96 19.07 25.57
C HIS A 102 20.13 19.32 24.59
N SER A 103 21.31 18.75 24.84
CA SER A 103 22.47 18.81 23.95
C SER A 103 23.12 17.45 23.79
N LEU A 104 23.69 17.21 22.60
CA LEU A 104 24.33 15.95 22.24
C LEU A 104 25.53 15.64 23.15
N GLN A 105 26.26 16.66 23.61
CA GLN A 105 27.33 16.52 24.60
C GLN A 105 26.82 16.04 25.96
N GLY A 106 25.68 16.56 26.43
CA GLY A 106 25.10 16.13 27.71
C GLY A 106 24.53 14.71 27.66
N LEU A 107 23.98 14.31 26.50
CA LEU A 107 23.48 12.95 26.28
C LEU A 107 24.64 11.93 26.25
N LEU A 108 25.75 12.28 25.58
CA LEU A 108 27.01 11.51 25.63
C LEU A 108 27.58 11.44 27.05
N HIS A 109 27.60 12.55 27.79
CA HIS A 109 28.07 12.58 29.18
C HIS A 109 27.22 11.67 30.07
N MET A 110 25.88 11.66 29.90
CA MET A 110 25.01 10.75 30.65
C MET A 110 25.34 9.29 30.34
N ALA A 111 25.50 8.94 29.06
CA ALA A 111 25.83 7.59 28.62
C ALA A 111 27.16 7.08 29.22
N VAL A 112 28.19 7.92 29.27
CA VAL A 112 29.47 7.61 29.94
C VAL A 112 29.25 7.38 31.44
N THR A 113 28.52 8.26 32.13
CA THR A 113 28.24 8.10 33.58
C THR A 113 27.30 6.94 33.92
N ALA A 114 26.62 6.35 32.94
CA ALA A 114 25.65 5.27 33.14
C ALA A 114 26.26 3.86 33.02
N CYS A 115 27.55 3.73 32.67
CA CYS A 115 28.28 2.47 32.61
C CYS A 115 29.01 2.17 33.94
N PRO A 116 28.58 1.18 34.75
CA PRO A 116 29.24 0.85 36.01
C PRO A 116 30.39 -0.16 35.78
N GLY A 117 31.59 0.33 35.45
CA GLY A 117 32.75 -0.56 35.23
C GLY A 117 34.10 0.17 35.24
N ASP A 118 34.72 0.25 36.43
CA ASP A 118 36.03 0.84 36.72
C ASP A 118 36.22 2.35 36.35
N PRO A 119 37.20 3.04 36.96
CA PRO A 119 37.54 4.41 36.58
C PRO A 119 38.35 4.40 35.28
N GLU A 120 37.68 4.67 34.14
CA GLU A 120 38.39 4.97 32.89
C GLU A 120 39.43 6.10 33.10
N PRO A 121 40.60 6.04 32.42
CA PRO A 121 41.54 7.15 32.43
C PRO A 121 40.88 8.43 31.90
N PRO A 122 41.33 9.62 32.32
CA PRO A 122 40.76 10.89 31.84
C PRO A 122 40.81 10.90 30.30
N PRO A 123 39.73 11.35 29.62
CA PRO A 123 39.53 11.11 28.20
C PRO A 123 40.72 11.65 27.40
N GLU A 124 41.49 10.73 26.83
CA GLU A 124 42.73 11.08 26.14
C GLU A 124 42.43 12.06 25.01
N PRO A 125 43.23 13.14 24.86
CA PRO A 125 43.03 14.09 23.77
C PRO A 125 43.20 13.34 22.46
N MET A 126 42.10 13.23 21.72
CA MET A 126 41.96 12.47 20.47
C MET A 126 43.20 12.64 19.60
N THR A 127 43.91 11.53 19.35
CA THR A 127 45.11 11.52 18.51
C THR A 127 44.79 12.16 17.16
N GLU A 128 45.70 13.00 16.65
CA GLU A 128 45.42 13.82 15.46
C GLU A 128 45.09 12.94 14.23
N GLU A 129 45.67 11.75 14.12
CA GLU A 129 45.32 10.73 13.14
C GLU A 129 43.85 10.25 13.27
N ARG A 130 43.38 9.99 14.50
CA ARG A 130 41.98 9.62 14.78
C ARG A 130 41.03 10.79 14.55
N ARG A 131 41.49 12.04 14.78
CA ARG A 131 40.74 13.27 14.49
C ARG A 131 40.59 13.48 13.00
N GLN A 132 41.66 13.31 12.23
CA GLN A 132 41.64 13.40 10.77
C GLN A 132 40.79 12.29 10.17
N TRP A 133 40.96 11.04 10.59
CA TRP A 133 40.11 9.92 10.15
C TRP A 133 38.61 10.15 10.46
N LEU A 134 38.26 10.66 11.65
CA LEU A 134 36.88 11.02 11.96
C LEU A 134 36.36 12.18 11.10
N GLN A 135 37.19 13.21 10.84
CA GLN A 135 36.81 14.32 9.98
C GLN A 135 36.64 13.88 8.52
N GLU A 136 37.49 12.98 8.02
CA GLU A 136 37.36 12.36 6.69
C GLU A 136 36.09 11.51 6.60
N ALA A 137 35.86 10.60 7.56
CA ALA A 137 34.67 9.74 7.60
C ALA A 137 33.36 10.55 7.66
N VAL A 138 33.31 11.59 8.49
CA VAL A 138 32.18 12.54 8.54
C VAL A 138 32.04 13.28 7.20
N SER A 139 33.14 13.77 6.61
CA SER A 139 33.09 14.49 5.33
C SER A 139 32.69 13.60 4.15
N ALA A 140 32.93 12.28 4.24
CA ALA A 140 32.53 11.29 3.26
C ALA A 140 31.04 10.93 3.41
N ALA A 141 30.58 10.71 4.65
CA ALA A 141 29.16 10.44 4.94
C ALA A 141 28.24 11.60 4.48
N PHE A 142 28.65 12.85 4.71
CA PHE A 142 27.92 14.03 4.24
C PHE A 142 28.21 14.43 2.78
N ARG A 143 29.01 13.64 2.02
CA ARG A 143 29.32 13.97 0.61
C ARG A 143 28.14 13.66 -0.31
N GLY A 144 27.61 12.44 -0.25
CA GLY A 144 26.49 11.98 -1.08
C GLY A 144 25.28 12.91 -1.01
N PRO A 145 24.67 13.13 0.17
CA PRO A 145 23.52 14.03 0.32
C PRO A 145 23.78 15.45 -0.17
N ARG A 146 25.02 15.96 -0.04
CA ARG A 146 25.37 17.30 -0.55
C ARG A 146 25.47 17.34 -2.08
N GLU A 147 25.97 16.28 -2.70
CA GLU A 147 26.02 16.14 -4.16
C GLU A 147 24.61 15.94 -4.74
N GLU A 148 23.77 15.13 -4.09
CA GLU A 148 22.35 14.94 -4.40
C GLU A 148 21.56 16.26 -4.37
N VAL A 149 21.75 17.08 -3.33
CA VAL A 149 21.11 18.40 -3.20
C VAL A 149 21.58 19.40 -4.27
N GLU A 150 22.83 19.34 -4.73
CA GLU A 150 23.28 20.18 -5.87
C GLU A 150 22.78 19.68 -7.23
N GLN A 151 22.64 18.36 -7.43
CA GLN A 151 21.96 17.77 -8.59
C GLN A 151 20.49 18.21 -8.64
N MET A 152 19.78 18.12 -7.51
CA MET A 152 18.40 18.57 -7.35
C MET A 152 18.23 20.06 -7.68
N LYS A 153 19.12 20.92 -7.16
CA LYS A 153 19.15 22.35 -7.54
C LYS A 153 19.40 22.56 -9.03
N SER A 154 20.20 21.70 -9.67
CA SER A 154 20.44 21.79 -11.12
C SER A 154 19.20 21.43 -11.94
N CYS A 155 18.51 20.35 -11.58
CA CYS A 155 17.25 19.96 -12.20
C CYS A 155 16.19 21.06 -12.02
N LEU A 156 16.07 21.62 -10.81
CA LEU A 156 15.16 22.73 -10.54
C LEU A 156 15.49 24.02 -11.31
N ARG A 157 16.78 24.31 -11.59
CA ARG A 157 17.18 25.41 -12.48
C ARG A 157 16.69 25.18 -13.91
N ALA A 158 16.96 24.00 -14.49
CA ALA A 158 16.52 23.66 -15.86
C ALA A 158 14.98 23.70 -15.99
N LEU A 159 14.27 23.06 -15.06
CA LEU A 159 12.81 23.09 -15.00
C LEU A 159 12.24 24.50 -14.74
N GLY A 160 13.00 25.37 -14.08
CA GLY A 160 12.65 26.77 -13.85
C GLY A 160 12.69 27.64 -15.11
N LEU A 161 13.56 27.32 -16.10
CA LEU A 161 13.71 28.12 -17.32
C LEU A 161 12.40 28.20 -18.13
N PRO A 162 12.09 29.33 -18.79
CA PRO A 162 10.95 29.41 -19.72
C PRO A 162 11.13 28.42 -20.88
N THR A 163 10.04 27.85 -21.36
CA THR A 163 10.01 26.98 -22.55
C THR A 163 10.24 27.81 -23.82
N PRO A 164 11.05 27.36 -24.79
CA PRO A 164 11.43 28.16 -25.96
C PRO A 164 10.29 28.33 -26.98
N CYS A 165 9.52 29.41 -26.84
CA CYS A 165 8.36 29.71 -27.68
C CYS A 165 8.66 30.00 -29.17
N THR A 166 9.92 30.23 -29.53
CA THR A 166 10.35 30.63 -30.88
C THR A 166 11.45 29.75 -31.47
N GLY A 167 11.75 28.60 -30.84
CA GLY A 167 12.68 27.62 -31.38
C GLY A 167 12.05 26.74 -32.45
N GLY A 168 12.88 26.03 -33.22
CA GLY A 168 12.43 24.99 -34.15
C GLY A 168 11.90 23.74 -33.43
N GLU A 169 11.16 22.89 -34.14
CA GLU A 169 10.57 21.65 -33.58
C GLU A 169 11.62 20.73 -32.92
N ALA A 170 12.83 20.68 -33.49
CA ALA A 170 13.96 19.93 -32.92
C ALA A 170 14.49 20.55 -31.61
N GLU A 171 14.50 21.88 -31.47
CA GLU A 171 14.92 22.58 -30.26
C GLU A 171 13.88 22.43 -29.13
N GLN A 172 12.59 22.47 -29.48
CA GLN A 172 11.51 22.20 -28.54
C GLN A 172 11.48 20.73 -28.09
N THR A 173 11.81 19.79 -28.99
CA THR A 173 11.96 18.37 -28.64
C THR A 173 13.15 18.14 -27.70
N ALA A 174 14.28 18.83 -27.91
CA ALA A 174 15.45 18.77 -27.03
C ALA A 174 15.17 19.37 -25.64
N ASP A 175 14.55 20.55 -25.57
CA ASP A 175 14.11 21.19 -24.31
C ASP A 175 13.12 20.30 -23.54
N GLN A 176 12.19 19.64 -24.25
CA GLN A 176 11.30 18.66 -23.62
C GLN A 176 12.06 17.45 -23.07
N GLN A 177 13.00 16.87 -23.81
CA GLN A 177 13.81 15.73 -23.36
C GLN A 177 14.69 16.08 -22.14
N GLU A 178 15.31 17.27 -22.11
CA GLU A 178 16.06 17.76 -20.94
C GLU A 178 15.15 17.87 -19.71
N ARG A 179 13.95 18.44 -19.87
CA ARG A 179 12.96 18.56 -18.79
C ARG A 179 12.38 17.21 -18.35
N GLU A 180 12.25 16.25 -19.25
CA GLU A 180 11.79 14.90 -18.93
C GLU A 180 12.84 14.14 -18.10
N GLY A 181 14.11 14.14 -18.53
CA GLY A 181 15.22 13.53 -17.77
C GLY A 181 15.47 14.22 -16.43
N ALA A 182 15.31 15.54 -16.36
CA ALA A 182 15.39 16.27 -15.09
C ALA A 182 14.25 15.92 -14.11
N LEU A 183 13.06 15.55 -14.59
CA LEU A 183 11.97 15.05 -13.75
C LEU A 183 12.17 13.59 -13.32
N GLU A 184 12.83 12.76 -14.14
CA GLU A 184 13.21 11.38 -13.80
C GLU A 184 14.28 11.36 -12.70
N LEU A 185 15.40 12.07 -12.89
CA LEU A 185 16.46 12.16 -11.87
C LEU A 185 15.94 12.75 -10.54
N LEU A 186 14.98 13.68 -10.59
CA LEU A 186 14.32 14.17 -9.37
C LEU A 186 13.43 13.11 -8.71
N ALA A 187 12.81 12.20 -9.46
CA ALA A 187 12.02 11.10 -8.90
C ALA A 187 12.92 10.08 -8.21
N ASP A 188 14.02 9.68 -8.86
CA ASP A 188 15.04 8.78 -8.30
C ASP A 188 15.62 9.35 -6.99
N LEU A 189 16.02 10.63 -6.98
CA LEU A 189 16.52 11.31 -5.79
C LEU A 189 15.46 11.38 -4.67
N CYS A 190 14.20 11.61 -5.02
CA CYS A 190 13.10 11.76 -4.05
C CYS A 190 12.47 10.44 -3.59
N GLU A 191 12.99 9.27 -3.98
CA GLU A 191 12.68 8.02 -3.27
C GLU A 191 13.20 8.05 -1.81
N ASN A 192 14.24 8.84 -1.54
CA ASN A 192 14.66 9.18 -0.19
C ASN A 192 13.77 10.30 0.39
N MET A 193 13.22 10.05 1.59
CA MET A 193 12.36 10.98 2.32
C MET A 193 13.05 12.31 2.67
N ASP A 194 14.35 12.30 2.97
CA ASP A 194 15.09 13.52 3.29
C ASP A 194 15.24 14.41 2.05
N ASN A 195 15.58 13.80 0.91
CA ASN A 195 15.62 14.48 -0.39
C ASN A 195 14.23 15.00 -0.81
N ALA A 196 13.16 14.25 -0.57
CA ALA A 196 11.79 14.71 -0.83
C ALA A 196 11.42 15.94 0.03
N ALA A 197 11.92 16.03 1.27
CA ALA A 197 11.76 17.21 2.12
C ALA A 197 12.58 18.42 1.61
N ASP A 198 13.84 18.21 1.22
CA ASP A 198 14.68 19.27 0.62
C ASP A 198 14.12 19.77 -0.73
N PHE A 199 13.56 18.88 -1.56
CA PHE A 199 12.83 19.25 -2.78
C PHE A 199 11.64 20.18 -2.50
N CYS A 200 10.93 19.93 -1.39
CA CYS A 200 9.82 20.76 -0.94
C CYS A 200 10.29 22.11 -0.38
N GLN A 201 11.41 22.16 0.35
CA GLN A 201 12.06 23.40 0.81
C GLN A 201 12.56 24.26 -0.36
N LEU A 202 13.19 23.64 -1.37
CA LEU A 202 13.64 24.27 -2.61
C LEU A 202 12.48 24.70 -3.52
N SER A 203 11.23 24.63 -3.02
CA SER A 203 9.99 25.00 -3.73
C SER A 203 9.71 24.21 -5.02
N GLY A 204 10.36 23.06 -5.22
CA GLY A 204 10.12 22.18 -6.36
C GLY A 204 8.66 21.78 -6.49
N MET A 205 7.97 21.54 -5.36
CA MET A 205 6.55 21.22 -5.34
C MET A 205 5.66 22.34 -5.90
N HIS A 206 6.01 23.61 -5.69
CA HIS A 206 5.31 24.75 -6.29
C HIS A 206 5.45 24.75 -7.82
N LEU A 207 6.63 24.39 -8.33
CA LEU A 207 6.91 24.31 -9.77
C LEU A 207 6.13 23.16 -10.43
N LEU A 208 6.05 21.99 -9.80
CA LEU A 208 5.28 20.86 -10.32
C LEU A 208 3.78 21.16 -10.40
N VAL A 209 3.20 21.64 -9.30
CA VAL A 209 1.75 21.90 -9.20
C VAL A 209 1.35 23.15 -9.98
N GLY A 210 2.20 24.18 -10.01
CA GLY A 210 1.96 25.44 -10.69
C GLY A 210 2.12 25.38 -12.21
N ARG A 211 3.09 24.60 -12.73
CA ARG A 211 3.45 24.57 -14.15
C ARG A 211 3.31 23.18 -14.79
N TYR A 212 3.92 22.15 -14.21
CA TYR A 212 4.13 20.89 -14.93
C TYR A 212 2.91 19.96 -14.97
N LEU A 213 2.01 19.98 -13.98
CA LEU A 213 0.72 19.26 -14.05
C LEU A 213 -0.21 19.77 -15.17
N GLU A 214 0.05 20.95 -15.73
CA GLU A 214 -0.73 21.56 -16.81
C GLU A 214 0.14 21.83 -18.06
N ALA A 215 1.29 21.15 -18.18
CA ALA A 215 2.18 21.23 -19.33
C ALA A 215 1.54 20.66 -20.61
N GLY A 216 1.89 21.22 -21.78
CA GLY A 216 1.35 20.78 -23.08
C GLY A 216 1.69 19.32 -23.44
N ALA A 217 2.93 18.90 -23.17
CA ALA A 217 3.39 17.53 -23.41
C ALA A 217 2.97 16.57 -22.28
N GLU A 218 2.40 15.42 -22.64
CA GLU A 218 2.02 14.36 -21.70
C GLU A 218 3.22 13.76 -20.96
N GLY A 219 4.38 13.70 -21.62
CA GLY A 219 5.65 13.24 -21.04
C GLY A 219 6.10 14.04 -19.82
N LEU A 220 5.77 15.33 -19.79
CA LEU A 220 5.99 16.22 -18.65
C LEU A 220 4.89 16.07 -17.58
N ARG A 221 3.61 15.94 -18.00
CA ARG A 221 2.48 15.80 -17.06
C ARG A 221 2.54 14.51 -16.24
N TRP A 222 2.84 13.36 -16.85
CA TRP A 222 2.89 12.10 -16.11
C TRP A 222 4.08 12.02 -15.17
N ARG A 223 5.25 12.56 -15.55
CA ARG A 223 6.44 12.61 -14.69
C ARG A 223 6.26 13.54 -13.51
N ALA A 224 5.66 14.72 -13.71
CA ALA A 224 5.34 15.61 -12.60
C ALA A 224 4.30 15.00 -11.64
N ALA A 225 3.28 14.30 -12.16
CA ALA A 225 2.36 13.54 -11.31
C ALA A 225 3.09 12.40 -10.56
N HIS A 226 3.99 11.68 -11.22
CA HIS A 226 4.79 10.63 -10.60
C HIS A 226 5.62 11.16 -9.42
N LEU A 227 6.40 12.23 -9.64
CA LEU A 227 7.26 12.85 -8.64
C LEU A 227 6.45 13.38 -7.44
N ILE A 228 5.29 14.02 -7.68
CA ILE A 228 4.36 14.39 -6.59
C ILE A 228 3.94 13.16 -5.78
N GLY A 229 3.61 12.05 -6.46
CA GLY A 229 3.25 10.79 -5.81
C GLY A 229 4.39 10.18 -4.99
N THR A 230 5.63 10.21 -5.49
CA THR A 230 6.82 9.72 -4.80
C THR A 230 7.12 10.55 -3.55
N CYS A 231 7.25 11.88 -3.66
CA CYS A 231 7.55 12.75 -2.52
C CYS A 231 6.50 12.70 -1.40
N SER A 232 5.22 12.46 -1.73
CA SER A 232 4.12 12.45 -0.76
C SER A 232 3.79 11.07 -0.18
N GLN A 233 4.48 10.00 -0.60
CA GLN A 233 4.13 8.63 -0.25
C GLN A 233 4.35 8.34 1.25
N ASN A 234 3.26 8.37 2.02
CA ASN A 234 3.24 8.18 3.48
C ASN A 234 3.96 9.30 4.28
N VAL A 235 4.15 10.49 3.70
CA VAL A 235 4.83 11.63 4.37
C VAL A 235 3.86 12.78 4.63
N ALA A 236 3.23 12.78 5.81
CA ALA A 236 2.15 13.69 6.19
C ALA A 236 2.43 15.19 5.90
N ALA A 237 3.61 15.69 6.28
CA ALA A 237 3.96 17.09 6.04
C ALA A 237 4.02 17.46 4.55
N ILE A 238 4.50 16.55 3.69
CA ILE A 238 4.54 16.76 2.24
C ILE A 238 3.14 16.59 1.64
N GLN A 239 2.35 15.61 2.11
CA GLN A 239 0.94 15.48 1.73
C GLN A 239 0.17 16.78 2.00
N GLU A 240 0.30 17.36 3.20
CA GLU A 240 -0.35 18.63 3.56
C GLU A 240 0.10 19.81 2.68
N GLN A 241 1.40 19.95 2.41
CA GLN A 241 1.90 20.97 1.50
C GLN A 241 1.30 20.81 0.09
N VAL A 242 1.29 19.60 -0.47
CA VAL A 242 0.76 19.30 -1.81
C VAL A 242 -0.76 19.57 -1.89
N LEU A 243 -1.51 19.20 -0.85
CA LEU A 243 -2.94 19.46 -0.73
C LEU A 243 -3.24 20.97 -0.63
N GLY A 244 -2.44 21.70 0.15
CA GLY A 244 -2.49 23.16 0.30
C GLY A 244 -2.21 23.92 -1.01
N LEU A 245 -1.31 23.40 -1.85
CA LEU A 245 -1.08 23.90 -3.22
C LEU A 245 -2.23 23.58 -4.19
N GLY A 246 -3.28 22.88 -3.74
CA GLY A 246 -4.45 22.55 -4.54
C GLY A 246 -4.22 21.46 -5.60
N ALA A 247 -3.10 20.72 -5.51
CA ALA A 247 -2.69 19.72 -6.50
C ALA A 247 -3.79 18.68 -6.78
N LEU A 248 -4.50 18.23 -5.75
CA LEU A 248 -5.55 17.22 -5.84
C LEU A 248 -6.64 17.58 -6.87
N ARG A 249 -6.99 18.86 -7.04
CA ARG A 249 -7.94 19.32 -8.07
C ARG A 249 -7.38 19.19 -9.49
N LYS A 250 -6.07 19.43 -9.68
CA LYS A 250 -5.39 19.25 -10.97
C LYS A 250 -5.26 17.76 -11.30
N LEU A 251 -4.82 16.95 -10.34
CA LEU A 251 -4.68 15.49 -10.48
C LEU A 251 -6.02 14.80 -10.79
N LEU A 252 -7.11 15.16 -10.10
CA LEU A 252 -8.45 14.65 -10.41
C LEU A 252 -8.90 15.02 -11.83
N ARG A 253 -8.58 16.24 -12.31
CA ARG A 253 -8.86 16.65 -13.69
C ARG A 253 -8.06 15.83 -14.71
N LEU A 254 -6.80 15.51 -14.42
CA LEU A 254 -5.97 14.66 -15.29
C LEU A 254 -6.52 13.23 -15.36
N LEU A 255 -6.83 12.62 -14.21
CA LEU A 255 -7.44 11.29 -14.14
C LEU A 255 -8.77 11.21 -14.91
N ASP A 256 -9.63 12.23 -14.77
CA ASP A 256 -10.93 12.30 -15.41
C ASP A 256 -10.84 12.57 -16.93
N ARG A 257 -9.88 13.38 -17.40
CA ARG A 257 -9.94 14.03 -18.74
C ARG A 257 -8.68 14.02 -19.60
N ASP A 258 -7.50 13.70 -19.09
CA ASP A 258 -6.28 13.71 -19.92
C ASP A 258 -6.41 12.70 -21.08
N PRO A 259 -5.98 13.00 -22.32
CA PRO A 259 -6.00 12.02 -23.40
C PRO A 259 -5.06 10.83 -23.16
N CYS A 260 -3.94 11.02 -22.44
CA CYS A 260 -2.91 10.00 -22.24
C CYS A 260 -3.18 9.14 -21.01
N ASP A 261 -3.28 7.82 -21.18
CA ASP A 261 -3.50 6.89 -20.08
C ASP A 261 -2.35 6.78 -19.09
N THR A 262 -1.10 7.01 -19.53
CA THR A 262 0.06 7.11 -18.62
C THR A 262 -0.11 8.29 -17.66
N VAL A 263 -0.63 9.43 -18.13
CA VAL A 263 -0.95 10.58 -17.28
C VAL A 263 -2.08 10.24 -16.31
N ARG A 264 -3.16 9.57 -16.76
CA ARG A 264 -4.25 9.11 -15.87
C ARG A 264 -3.74 8.17 -14.77
N VAL A 265 -2.90 7.19 -15.11
CA VAL A 265 -2.35 6.21 -14.16
C VAL A 265 -1.40 6.85 -13.14
N LYS A 266 -0.48 7.72 -13.57
CA LYS A 266 0.42 8.43 -12.64
C LYS A 266 -0.31 9.52 -11.83
N ALA A 267 -1.37 10.12 -12.36
CA ALA A 267 -2.26 11.00 -11.58
C ALA A 267 -3.05 10.23 -10.50
N LEU A 268 -3.54 9.02 -10.81
CA LEU A 268 -4.18 8.13 -9.84
C LEU A 268 -3.19 7.67 -8.74
N TYR A 269 -1.93 7.40 -9.09
CA TYR A 269 -0.87 7.15 -8.10
C TYR A 269 -0.68 8.34 -7.15
N ALA A 270 -0.53 9.55 -7.69
CA ALA A 270 -0.42 10.76 -6.87
C ALA A 270 -1.65 10.99 -5.97
N ILE A 271 -2.86 10.77 -6.49
CA ILE A 271 -4.09 10.83 -5.69
C ILE A 271 -4.03 9.81 -4.54
N SER A 272 -3.67 8.56 -4.85
CA SER A 272 -3.53 7.47 -3.85
C SER A 272 -2.55 7.83 -2.73
N CYS A 273 -1.40 8.42 -3.06
CA CYS A 273 -0.43 8.91 -2.07
C CYS A 273 -0.91 10.11 -1.25
N LEU A 274 -1.90 10.89 -1.71
CA LEU A 274 -2.40 12.10 -1.04
C LEU A 274 -3.70 11.92 -0.24
N VAL A 275 -4.42 10.81 -0.42
CA VAL A 275 -5.70 10.54 0.27
C VAL A 275 -5.65 9.34 1.22
N ARG A 276 -4.67 8.45 1.07
CA ARG A 276 -4.44 7.34 2.01
C ARG A 276 -3.67 7.84 3.23
N GLU A 277 -4.08 7.38 4.41
CA GLU A 277 -3.64 7.82 5.74
C GLU A 277 -3.74 9.34 6.04
N GLN A 278 -4.29 10.16 5.13
CA GLN A 278 -4.36 11.61 5.27
C GLN A 278 -5.80 12.15 5.22
N GLU A 279 -6.35 12.43 6.39
CA GLU A 279 -7.75 12.82 6.58
C GLU A 279 -8.14 14.10 5.82
N ALA A 280 -7.31 15.16 5.92
CA ALA A 280 -7.56 16.41 5.20
C ALA A 280 -7.60 16.21 3.67
N GLY A 281 -6.79 15.29 3.16
CA GLY A 281 -6.73 14.91 1.75
C GLY A 281 -7.97 14.15 1.29
N LEU A 282 -8.40 13.16 2.07
CA LEU A 282 -9.64 12.44 1.80
C LEU A 282 -10.87 13.35 1.88
N LEU A 283 -10.98 14.20 2.90
CA LEU A 283 -12.06 15.18 3.00
C LEU A 283 -12.04 16.18 1.82
N GLN A 284 -10.87 16.52 1.27
CA GLN A 284 -10.75 17.33 0.07
C GLN A 284 -11.13 16.55 -1.21
N PHE A 285 -10.80 15.26 -1.29
CA PHE A 285 -11.19 14.36 -2.38
C PHE A 285 -12.71 14.22 -2.46
N LEU A 286 -13.40 14.05 -1.32
CA LEU A 286 -14.87 14.06 -1.24
C LEU A 286 -15.47 15.37 -1.78
N ARG A 287 -14.96 16.52 -1.30
CA ARG A 287 -15.40 17.86 -1.74
C ARG A 287 -15.11 18.17 -3.22
N LEU A 288 -14.34 17.32 -3.90
CA LEU A 288 -13.98 17.44 -5.32
C LEU A 288 -14.61 16.33 -6.19
N ASP A 289 -15.66 15.64 -5.71
CA ASP A 289 -16.35 14.55 -6.42
C ASP A 289 -15.41 13.37 -6.79
N GLY A 290 -14.39 13.14 -5.95
CA GLY A 290 -13.32 12.19 -6.22
C GLY A 290 -13.78 10.76 -6.43
N PHE A 291 -14.81 10.30 -5.69
CA PHE A 291 -15.36 8.95 -5.88
C PHE A 291 -16.04 8.77 -7.25
N SER A 292 -16.70 9.80 -7.79
CA SER A 292 -17.30 9.71 -9.12
C SER A 292 -16.23 9.75 -10.23
N VAL A 293 -15.13 10.47 -10.02
CA VAL A 293 -13.93 10.39 -10.88
C VAL A 293 -13.34 8.97 -10.84
N LEU A 294 -13.21 8.38 -9.64
CA LEU A 294 -12.71 7.02 -9.44
C LEU A 294 -13.61 5.95 -10.08
N MET A 295 -14.93 6.15 -10.02
CA MET A 295 -15.90 5.31 -10.75
C MET A 295 -15.71 5.37 -12.27
N ARG A 296 -15.60 6.58 -12.83
CA ARG A 296 -15.33 6.74 -14.27
C ARG A 296 -13.99 6.13 -14.66
N ALA A 297 -12.98 6.19 -13.79
CA ALA A 297 -11.69 5.53 -14.01
C ALA A 297 -11.79 3.99 -14.02
N MET A 298 -12.67 3.39 -13.21
CA MET A 298 -12.98 1.94 -13.27
C MET A 298 -13.80 1.52 -14.50
N GLN A 299 -14.52 2.45 -15.11
CA GLN A 299 -15.34 2.21 -16.30
C GLN A 299 -14.59 2.45 -17.63
N ARG A 300 -13.41 3.09 -17.59
CA ARG A 300 -12.50 3.23 -18.74
C ARG A 300 -11.84 1.90 -19.08
N ASP A 301 -11.67 1.60 -20.36
CA ASP A 301 -11.10 0.32 -20.80
C ASP A 301 -9.57 0.26 -20.76
N VAL A 302 -9.02 0.46 -19.55
CA VAL A 302 -7.57 0.54 -19.29
C VAL A 302 -7.28 -0.28 -18.05
N VAL A 303 -6.81 -1.52 -18.22
CA VAL A 303 -6.71 -2.52 -17.13
C VAL A 303 -5.92 -1.99 -15.92
N LYS A 304 -4.75 -1.35 -16.14
CA LYS A 304 -3.94 -0.73 -15.06
C LYS A 304 -4.74 0.33 -14.27
N LEU A 305 -5.66 1.05 -14.92
CA LEU A 305 -6.48 2.09 -14.30
C LEU A 305 -7.66 1.48 -13.54
N LYS A 306 -8.33 0.46 -14.11
CA LYS A 306 -9.41 -0.31 -13.45
C LYS A 306 -8.92 -0.87 -12.10
N VAL A 307 -7.85 -1.67 -12.15
CA VAL A 307 -7.25 -2.33 -10.97
C VAL A 307 -6.86 -1.33 -9.88
N LYS A 308 -6.02 -0.34 -10.20
CA LYS A 308 -5.57 0.66 -9.22
C LYS A 308 -6.71 1.51 -8.64
N SER A 309 -7.80 1.70 -9.39
CA SER A 309 -8.96 2.48 -8.92
C SER A 309 -9.83 1.68 -7.94
N ALA A 310 -10.12 0.41 -8.23
CA ALA A 310 -10.84 -0.48 -7.31
C ALA A 310 -10.03 -0.73 -6.03
N PHE A 311 -8.73 -0.97 -6.15
CA PHE A 311 -7.84 -1.13 -5.00
C PHE A 311 -7.83 0.13 -4.09
N LEU A 312 -7.78 1.33 -4.66
CA LEU A 312 -7.89 2.57 -3.89
C LEU A 312 -9.26 2.71 -3.19
N LEU A 313 -10.36 2.38 -3.88
CA LEU A 313 -11.70 2.40 -3.28
C LEU A 313 -11.82 1.41 -2.10
N GLN A 314 -11.31 0.18 -2.27
CA GLN A 314 -11.25 -0.85 -1.23
C GLN A 314 -10.43 -0.39 -0.01
N ASN A 315 -9.25 0.19 -0.24
CA ASN A 315 -8.40 0.76 0.84
C ASN A 315 -9.16 1.83 1.63
N LEU A 316 -9.80 2.79 0.94
CA LEU A 316 -10.55 3.87 1.58
C LEU A 316 -11.77 3.37 2.36
N LEU A 317 -12.46 2.34 1.86
CA LEU A 317 -13.62 1.72 2.52
C LEU A 317 -13.27 0.94 3.78
N VAL A 318 -12.08 0.32 3.80
CA VAL A 318 -11.55 -0.38 4.99
C VAL A 318 -11.09 0.63 6.05
N GLY A 319 -10.32 1.66 5.65
CA GLY A 319 -9.77 2.65 6.58
C GLY A 319 -10.79 3.67 7.12
N ARG A 320 -11.83 4.01 6.37
CA ARG A 320 -12.77 5.11 6.71
C ARG A 320 -14.24 4.69 6.52
N PRO A 321 -14.79 3.87 7.43
CA PRO A 321 -16.16 3.35 7.34
C PRO A 321 -17.25 4.43 7.41
N GLU A 322 -16.92 5.61 7.97
CA GLU A 322 -17.74 6.83 7.99
C GLU A 322 -18.29 7.26 6.62
N HIS A 323 -17.62 6.94 5.51
CA HIS A 323 -18.05 7.35 4.17
C HIS A 323 -18.98 6.35 3.46
N LYS A 324 -19.24 5.17 4.05
CA LYS A 324 -20.10 4.12 3.43
C LYS A 324 -21.50 4.64 3.09
N GLY A 325 -22.11 5.42 3.99
CA GLY A 325 -23.46 5.97 3.78
C GLY A 325 -23.54 6.97 2.63
N THR A 326 -22.54 7.84 2.47
CA THR A 326 -22.44 8.75 1.32
C THR A 326 -22.29 7.96 0.02
N LEU A 327 -21.42 6.96 0.00
CA LEU A 327 -21.17 6.11 -1.17
C LEU A 327 -22.41 5.32 -1.61
N CYS A 328 -23.07 4.64 -0.68
CA CYS A 328 -24.35 3.98 -0.91
C CYS A 328 -25.40 4.95 -1.48
N SER A 329 -25.55 6.13 -0.86
CA SER A 329 -26.48 7.18 -1.32
C SER A 329 -26.12 7.80 -2.68
N MET A 330 -24.88 7.62 -3.16
CA MET A 330 -24.44 7.98 -4.53
C MET A 330 -24.64 6.84 -5.55
N GLY A 331 -25.22 5.71 -5.14
CA GLY A 331 -25.45 4.55 -6.01
C GLY A 331 -24.22 3.66 -6.22
N MET A 332 -23.21 3.73 -5.33
CA MET A 332 -21.95 3.00 -5.48
C MET A 332 -22.16 1.47 -5.57
N VAL A 333 -23.11 0.91 -4.81
CA VAL A 333 -23.44 -0.53 -4.83
C VAL A 333 -23.87 -0.95 -6.24
N GLN A 334 -24.79 -0.22 -6.85
CA GLN A 334 -25.33 -0.51 -8.18
C GLN A 334 -24.24 -0.42 -9.26
N GLN A 335 -23.30 0.52 -9.12
CA GLN A 335 -22.15 0.66 -10.02
C GLN A 335 -21.12 -0.46 -9.87
N LEU A 336 -20.79 -0.89 -8.65
CA LEU A 336 -19.90 -2.03 -8.41
C LEU A 336 -20.51 -3.34 -8.91
N VAL A 337 -21.82 -3.56 -8.69
CA VAL A 337 -22.53 -4.72 -9.26
C VAL A 337 -22.58 -4.67 -10.79
N ALA A 338 -22.71 -3.49 -11.41
CA ALA A 338 -22.58 -3.36 -12.86
C ALA A 338 -21.17 -3.74 -13.37
N LEU A 339 -20.11 -3.40 -12.62
CA LEU A 339 -18.74 -3.83 -12.93
C LEU A 339 -18.56 -5.35 -12.79
N ILE A 340 -19.16 -5.99 -11.77
CA ILE A 340 -19.06 -7.45 -11.56
C ILE A 340 -19.66 -8.26 -12.72
N ARG A 341 -20.61 -7.70 -13.47
CA ARG A 341 -21.20 -8.31 -14.68
C ARG A 341 -20.32 -8.20 -15.94
N THR A 342 -19.14 -7.57 -15.87
CA THR A 342 -18.21 -7.49 -17.01
C THR A 342 -17.38 -8.77 -17.17
N GLU A 343 -16.56 -8.83 -18.22
CA GLU A 343 -15.67 -9.96 -18.48
C GLU A 343 -14.69 -10.19 -17.31
N HIS A 344 -14.63 -11.44 -16.83
CA HIS A 344 -13.87 -11.79 -15.63
C HIS A 344 -12.37 -11.51 -15.79
N SER A 345 -11.76 -11.00 -14.73
CA SER A 345 -10.38 -10.52 -14.69
C SER A 345 -10.01 -10.17 -13.24
N PRO A 346 -8.71 -10.19 -12.84
CA PRO A 346 -8.27 -9.92 -11.45
C PRO A 346 -8.75 -8.60 -10.83
N PHE A 347 -9.18 -7.63 -11.64
CA PHE A 347 -9.88 -6.42 -11.19
C PHE A 347 -11.12 -6.73 -10.32
N HIS A 348 -11.80 -7.86 -10.55
CA HIS A 348 -13.03 -8.25 -9.88
C HIS A 348 -12.84 -8.53 -8.38
N GLU A 349 -11.70 -9.10 -7.99
CA GLU A 349 -11.30 -9.30 -6.60
C GLU A 349 -11.39 -7.99 -5.79
N HIS A 350 -10.77 -6.90 -6.29
CA HIS A 350 -10.83 -5.59 -5.64
C HIS A 350 -12.24 -4.96 -5.65
N VAL A 351 -13.04 -5.19 -6.71
CA VAL A 351 -14.44 -4.69 -6.79
C VAL A 351 -15.34 -5.40 -5.78
N LEU A 352 -15.18 -6.72 -5.63
CA LEU A 352 -15.88 -7.54 -4.65
C LEU A 352 -15.39 -7.27 -3.23
N GLY A 353 -14.10 -6.99 -3.04
CA GLY A 353 -13.51 -6.50 -1.79
C GLY A 353 -14.06 -5.13 -1.38
N ALA A 354 -14.19 -4.18 -2.31
CA ALA A 354 -14.86 -2.90 -2.08
C ALA A 354 -16.34 -3.08 -1.73
N LEU A 355 -17.07 -3.96 -2.42
CA LEU A 355 -18.47 -4.26 -2.12
C LEU A 355 -18.63 -4.94 -0.74
N CYS A 356 -17.71 -5.84 -0.37
CA CYS A 356 -17.57 -6.39 0.98
C CYS A 356 -17.35 -5.28 2.02
N GLY A 357 -16.50 -4.31 1.71
CA GLY A 357 -16.27 -3.12 2.53
C GLY A 357 -17.54 -2.32 2.76
N LEU A 358 -18.35 -2.08 1.73
CA LEU A 358 -19.62 -1.34 1.82
C LEU A 358 -20.68 -2.04 2.68
N VAL A 359 -20.79 -3.37 2.65
CA VAL A 359 -21.84 -4.09 3.42
C VAL A 359 -21.43 -4.49 4.83
N THR A 360 -20.12 -4.68 5.09
CA THR A 360 -19.62 -5.11 6.42
C THR A 360 -20.03 -4.08 7.48
N ASP A 361 -20.76 -4.53 8.50
CA ASP A 361 -21.34 -3.74 9.59
C ASP A 361 -22.23 -2.56 9.16
N PHE A 362 -22.80 -2.59 7.95
CA PHE A 362 -23.53 -1.46 7.38
C PHE A 362 -24.89 -1.86 6.75
N PRO A 363 -26.01 -1.74 7.51
CA PRO A 363 -27.34 -2.20 7.06
C PRO A 363 -27.91 -1.51 5.81
N GLN A 364 -27.46 -0.29 5.45
CA GLN A 364 -27.86 0.32 4.18
C GLN A 364 -27.22 -0.40 2.99
N GLY A 365 -25.93 -0.72 3.04
CA GLY A 365 -25.25 -1.49 2.00
C GLY A 365 -25.88 -2.88 1.82
N ILE A 366 -26.24 -3.56 2.92
CA ILE A 366 -26.95 -4.85 2.88
C ILE A 366 -28.32 -4.73 2.21
N ARG A 367 -29.08 -3.65 2.46
CA ARG A 367 -30.37 -3.41 1.78
C ARG A 367 -30.18 -3.14 0.29
N GLU A 368 -29.26 -2.26 -0.08
CA GLU A 368 -28.98 -1.95 -1.49
C GLU A 368 -28.50 -3.18 -2.27
N CYS A 369 -27.68 -4.06 -1.66
CA CYS A 369 -27.28 -5.34 -2.24
C CYS A 369 -28.46 -6.32 -2.41
N ARG A 370 -29.52 -6.20 -1.60
CA ARG A 370 -30.73 -7.05 -1.66
C ARG A 370 -31.78 -6.59 -2.68
N GLU A 371 -31.59 -5.45 -3.35
CA GLU A 371 -32.56 -4.94 -4.32
C GLU A 371 -32.76 -5.93 -5.48
N PRO A 372 -34.00 -6.41 -5.76
CA PRO A 372 -34.24 -7.45 -6.76
C PRO A 372 -33.74 -7.10 -8.16
N GLU A 373 -33.77 -5.81 -8.52
CA GLU A 373 -33.29 -5.29 -9.80
C GLU A 373 -31.78 -5.51 -10.03
N LEU A 374 -31.01 -5.79 -8.98
CA LEU A 374 -29.59 -6.11 -9.10
C LEU A 374 -29.31 -7.59 -9.39
N GLY A 375 -30.20 -8.51 -9.03
CA GLY A 375 -29.97 -9.97 -9.20
C GLY A 375 -28.67 -10.47 -8.57
N LEU A 376 -28.16 -9.78 -7.54
CA LEU A 376 -26.80 -9.96 -7.04
C LEU A 376 -26.56 -11.36 -6.47
N GLU A 377 -27.56 -11.99 -5.87
CA GLU A 377 -27.44 -13.35 -5.33
C GLU A 377 -27.10 -14.37 -6.43
N GLU A 378 -27.81 -14.32 -7.56
CA GLU A 378 -27.58 -15.23 -8.70
C GLU A 378 -26.21 -14.98 -9.33
N LEU A 379 -25.83 -13.70 -9.49
CA LEU A 379 -24.53 -13.28 -10.01
C LEU A 379 -23.37 -13.81 -9.14
N LEU A 380 -23.47 -13.68 -7.81
CA LEU A 380 -22.47 -14.19 -6.87
C LEU A 380 -22.45 -15.72 -6.83
N ARG A 381 -23.60 -16.39 -6.82
CA ARG A 381 -23.67 -17.87 -6.86
C ARG A 381 -23.03 -18.43 -8.13
N HIS A 382 -23.24 -17.78 -9.28
CA HIS A 382 -22.59 -18.15 -10.53
C HIS A 382 -21.09 -17.87 -10.50
N ARG A 383 -20.64 -16.73 -9.95
CA ARG A 383 -19.21 -16.44 -9.78
C ARG A 383 -18.52 -17.45 -8.86
N CYS A 384 -19.11 -17.83 -7.73
CA CYS A 384 -18.57 -18.89 -6.86
C CYS A 384 -18.34 -20.21 -7.62
N GLN A 385 -19.27 -20.63 -8.47
CA GLN A 385 -19.14 -21.84 -9.29
C GLN A 385 -18.00 -21.75 -10.32
N LEU A 386 -17.77 -20.57 -10.89
CA LEU A 386 -16.66 -20.32 -11.83
C LEU A 386 -15.30 -20.38 -11.13
N LEU A 387 -15.18 -19.78 -9.94
CA LEU A 387 -13.91 -19.65 -9.23
C LEU A 387 -13.51 -20.90 -8.42
N GLN A 388 -14.43 -21.83 -8.16
CA GLN A 388 -14.24 -23.00 -7.29
C GLN A 388 -13.10 -23.96 -7.66
N GLN A 389 -12.52 -23.85 -8.86
CA GLN A 389 -11.39 -24.69 -9.33
C GLN A 389 -10.12 -23.88 -9.62
N HIS A 390 -10.11 -22.59 -9.30
CA HIS A 390 -9.04 -21.64 -9.61
C HIS A 390 -8.43 -21.08 -8.33
N GLU A 391 -7.31 -21.67 -7.88
CA GLU A 391 -6.58 -21.22 -6.69
C GLU A 391 -6.08 -19.78 -6.84
N GLU A 392 -5.84 -19.31 -8.06
CA GLU A 392 -5.44 -17.93 -8.38
C GLU A 392 -6.52 -16.88 -8.10
N TYR A 393 -7.77 -17.29 -7.84
CA TYR A 393 -8.89 -16.40 -7.51
C TYR A 393 -9.47 -16.67 -6.10
N GLN A 394 -8.71 -17.31 -5.21
CA GLN A 394 -9.18 -17.63 -3.85
C GLN A 394 -9.69 -16.39 -3.09
N GLU A 395 -9.05 -15.24 -3.20
CA GLU A 395 -9.48 -14.01 -2.51
C GLU A 395 -10.81 -13.46 -3.08
N GLU A 396 -11.01 -13.54 -4.40
CA GLU A 396 -12.30 -13.18 -5.03
C GLU A 396 -13.42 -14.15 -4.59
N LEU A 397 -13.12 -15.44 -4.47
CA LEU A 397 -14.06 -16.44 -3.96
C LEU A 397 -14.42 -16.20 -2.48
N GLU A 398 -13.44 -15.94 -1.61
CA GLU A 398 -13.67 -15.60 -0.20
C GLU A 398 -14.55 -14.33 -0.07
N PHE A 399 -14.36 -13.30 -0.93
CA PHE A 399 -15.27 -12.15 -0.97
C PHE A 399 -16.69 -12.50 -1.47
N CYS A 400 -16.83 -13.35 -2.50
CA CYS A 400 -18.14 -13.77 -3.00
C CYS A 400 -18.94 -14.54 -1.95
N GLU A 401 -18.30 -15.49 -1.26
CA GLU A 401 -18.93 -16.28 -0.20
C GLU A 401 -19.30 -15.41 1.01
N LYS A 402 -18.43 -14.46 1.40
CA LYS A 402 -18.74 -13.51 2.48
C LYS A 402 -19.92 -12.60 2.12
N LEU A 403 -20.02 -12.13 0.86
CA LEU A 403 -21.17 -11.35 0.40
C LEU A 403 -22.46 -12.18 0.43
N LEU A 404 -22.43 -13.43 -0.03
CA LEU A 404 -23.57 -14.35 0.04
C LEU A 404 -24.00 -14.60 1.49
N GLN A 405 -23.06 -14.78 2.42
CA GLN A 405 -23.36 -14.97 3.84
C GLN A 405 -23.98 -13.71 4.47
N MET A 406 -23.36 -12.55 4.29
CA MET A 406 -23.84 -11.30 4.91
C MET A 406 -25.15 -10.78 4.30
N CYS A 407 -25.34 -10.96 2.99
CA CYS A 407 -26.49 -10.38 2.28
C CYS A 407 -27.63 -11.39 2.08
N PHE A 408 -27.36 -12.67 1.82
CA PHE A 408 -28.38 -13.62 1.32
C PHE A 408 -28.61 -14.85 2.20
N SER A 409 -27.84 -15.04 3.28
CA SER A 409 -28.34 -15.87 4.38
C SER A 409 -29.48 -15.14 5.10
N SER A 410 -30.64 -15.78 5.19
CA SER A 410 -31.54 -15.52 6.30
C SER A 410 -30.81 -15.89 7.60
N PRO A 411 -31.07 -15.21 8.75
CA PRO A 411 -30.88 -15.90 10.01
C PRO A 411 -31.70 -17.20 9.95
N THR A 412 -31.15 -18.31 10.44
CA THR A 412 -31.99 -19.48 10.68
C THR A 412 -33.08 -19.06 11.67
N ASP A 413 -34.33 -19.27 11.29
CA ASP A 413 -35.47 -19.06 12.17
C ASP A 413 -35.48 -20.19 13.21
N ASP A 414 -34.56 -20.08 14.18
CA ASP A 414 -34.53 -20.87 15.41
C ASP A 414 -35.70 -20.44 16.31
N SER A 415 -36.90 -20.67 15.78
CA SER A 415 -37.95 -21.40 16.48
C SER A 415 -38.20 -20.89 17.89
N MET A 416 -38.76 -19.69 18.00
CA MET A 416 -39.64 -19.34 19.12
C MET A 416 -40.90 -20.22 19.10
N ASP A 417 -40.75 -21.52 19.40
CA ASP A 417 -41.84 -22.48 19.51
C ASP A 417 -41.64 -23.40 20.73
N ARG A 418 -42.15 -22.92 21.87
CA ARG A 418 -42.42 -23.59 23.18
C ARG A 418 -41.36 -23.50 24.28
#